data_AF-A0A926WKU5-F1
#
_entry.id   AF-A0A926WKU5-F1
#
_cell.length_a   1.000
_cell.length_b   1.000
_cell.length_c   1.000
_cell.angle_alpha   90.00
_cell.angle_beta   90.00
_cell.angle_gamma   90.00
#
_symmetry.space_group_name_H-M   'P 1'
#
loop_
_entity.id
_entity.type
_entity.pdbx_description
1 polymer ?
#
loop_
_entity_poly.entity_id
_entity_poly.type
_entity_poly.pdbx_seq_one_letter_code
_entity_poly.pdbx_strand_id
1 'polypeptide(L)'
;MFNLQRIFTGFVLKSLYIIYQITHLFVEIKYCFRKRAALTKSQEILDWVKTQNIPLDTSEALKLPDHLLGITHDDLVQVLHTSEDRYYIAIMINYSSGITGTTHKVKGIFVCDAPLAPRYLTKIPNVCHRINILGEYQKPYKVAWAFTNLEVEKQYNDCLFAVYRQLN
;
A
#
# COMPACT_ATOMS: atom_id res chain seq x y z
N MET A 1 -22.13 -45.49 -9.39
CA MET A 1 -21.54 -44.60 -8.36
C MET A 1 -20.68 -43.46 -8.92
N PHE A 2 -19.96 -43.63 -10.04
CA PHE A 2 -19.07 -42.58 -10.60
C PHE A 2 -19.77 -41.28 -11.07
N ASN A 3 -20.99 -41.34 -11.62
CA ASN A 3 -21.67 -40.15 -12.15
C ASN A 3 -22.16 -39.18 -11.06
N LEU A 4 -22.61 -39.69 -9.90
CA LEU A 4 -23.09 -38.86 -8.80
C LEU A 4 -21.93 -38.09 -8.13
N GLN A 5 -20.79 -38.76 -7.92
CA GLN A 5 -19.57 -38.13 -7.40
C GLN A 5 -19.08 -37.02 -8.33
N ARG A 6 -19.06 -37.24 -9.65
CA ARG A 6 -18.61 -36.23 -10.62
C ARG A 6 -19.50 -34.99 -10.65
N ILE A 7 -20.82 -35.16 -10.50
CA ILE A 7 -21.78 -34.05 -10.39
C ILE A 7 -21.58 -33.28 -9.08
N PHE A 8 -21.41 -33.98 -7.95
CA PHE A 8 -21.15 -33.34 -6.65
C PHE A 8 -19.82 -32.58 -6.65
N THR A 9 -18.73 -33.16 -7.16
CA THR A 9 -17.43 -32.48 -7.25
C THR A 9 -17.51 -31.24 -8.16
N GLY A 10 -18.22 -31.34 -9.29
CA GLY A 10 -18.44 -30.19 -10.18
C GLY A 10 -19.26 -29.07 -9.53
N PHE A 11 -20.27 -29.42 -8.73
CA PHE A 11 -21.07 -28.44 -7.98
C PHE A 11 -20.25 -27.75 -6.88
N VAL A 12 -19.45 -28.51 -6.12
CA VAL A 12 -18.55 -27.96 -5.09
C VAL A 12 -17.53 -27.01 -5.70
N LEU A 13 -16.89 -27.38 -6.81
CA LEU A 13 -15.92 -26.51 -7.50
C LEU A 13 -16.54 -25.21 -8.00
N LYS A 14 -17.74 -25.27 -8.60
CA LYS A 14 -18.47 -24.06 -9.02
C LYS A 14 -18.84 -23.17 -7.84
N SER A 15 -19.31 -23.75 -6.74
CA SER A 15 -19.64 -23.02 -5.52
C SER A 15 -18.42 -22.31 -4.93
N LEU A 16 -17.28 -23.01 -4.83
CA LEU A 16 -16.01 -22.41 -4.37
C LEU A 16 -15.56 -21.27 -5.28
N TYR A 17 -15.69 -21.43 -6.60
CA TYR A 17 -15.36 -20.38 -7.56
C TYR A 17 -16.24 -19.14 -7.37
N ILE A 18 -17.56 -19.32 -7.17
CA ILE A 18 -18.48 -18.21 -6.91
C ILE A 18 -18.14 -17.51 -5.58
N ILE A 19 -17.86 -18.26 -4.50
CA ILE A 19 -17.46 -17.70 -3.21
C ILE A 19 -16.17 -16.88 -3.34
N TYR A 20 -15.20 -17.38 -4.11
CA TYR A 20 -13.95 -16.68 -4.39
C TYR A 20 -14.21 -15.35 -5.11
N GLN A 21 -15.03 -15.37 -6.17
CA GLN A 21 -15.39 -14.15 -6.92
C GLN A 21 -16.09 -13.11 -6.04
N ILE A 22 -17.05 -13.55 -5.21
CA ILE A 22 -17.76 -12.67 -4.28
C ILE A 22 -16.79 -12.07 -3.25
N THR A 23 -15.93 -12.89 -2.66
CA THR A 23 -14.91 -12.43 -1.69
C THR A 23 -13.96 -11.40 -2.33
N HIS A 24 -13.50 -11.67 -3.56
CA HIS A 24 -12.64 -10.77 -4.30
C HIS A 24 -13.32 -9.42 -4.57
N LEU A 25 -14.59 -9.44 -4.98
CA LEU A 25 -15.39 -8.24 -5.20
C LEU A 25 -15.49 -7.39 -3.92
N PHE A 26 -15.77 -7.99 -2.77
CA PHE A 26 -15.81 -7.27 -1.50
C PHE A 26 -14.46 -6.63 -1.13
N VAL A 27 -13.34 -7.31 -1.40
CA VAL A 27 -11.99 -6.77 -1.19
C VAL A 27 -11.72 -5.57 -2.08
N GLU A 28 -12.12 -5.62 -3.36
CA GLU A 28 -11.97 -4.49 -4.29
C GLU A 28 -12.82 -3.30 -3.89
N ILE A 29 -14.09 -3.53 -3.53
CA ILE A 29 -14.99 -2.48 -3.04
C ILE A 29 -14.39 -1.80 -1.80
N LYS A 30 -13.94 -2.59 -0.82
CA LYS A 30 -13.29 -2.09 0.40
C LYS A 30 -12.04 -1.26 0.07
N TYR A 31 -11.21 -1.75 -0.86
CA TYR A 31 -10.03 -1.01 -1.33
C TYR A 31 -10.42 0.33 -1.96
N CYS A 32 -11.44 0.38 -2.81
CA CYS A 32 -11.89 1.62 -3.44
C CYS A 32 -12.36 2.67 -2.42
N PHE A 33 -13.16 2.26 -1.43
CA PHE A 33 -13.60 3.18 -0.35
C PHE A 33 -12.42 3.70 0.47
N ARG A 34 -11.52 2.81 0.90
CA ARG A 34 -10.33 3.20 1.67
C ARG A 34 -9.36 4.06 0.87
N LYS A 35 -9.15 3.77 -0.41
CA LYS A 35 -8.34 4.60 -1.33
C LYS A 35 -8.90 6.00 -1.41
N ARG A 36 -10.22 6.15 -1.57
CA ARG A 36 -10.86 7.47 -1.60
C ARG A 36 -10.71 8.21 -0.26
N ALA A 37 -10.89 7.53 0.87
CA ALA A 37 -10.69 8.11 2.19
C ALA A 37 -9.23 8.56 2.40
N ALA A 38 -8.26 7.69 2.08
CA ALA A 38 -6.82 7.99 2.16
C ALA A 38 -6.43 9.20 1.32
N LEU A 39 -6.95 9.31 0.09
CA LEU A 39 -6.71 10.47 -0.78
C LEU A 39 -7.31 11.77 -0.21
N THR A 40 -8.48 11.68 0.41
CA THR A 40 -9.16 12.86 0.98
C THR A 40 -8.49 13.33 2.27
N LYS A 41 -7.96 12.38 3.05
CA LYS A 41 -7.37 12.59 4.38
C LYS A 41 -5.85 12.62 4.37
N SER A 42 -5.19 12.56 3.20
CA SER A 42 -3.73 12.46 3.11
C SER A 42 -3.02 13.65 3.75
N GLN A 43 -3.57 14.87 3.59
CA GLN A 43 -3.01 16.06 4.20
C GLN A 43 -3.15 16.04 5.72
N GLU A 44 -4.31 15.65 6.24
CA GLU A 44 -4.56 15.53 7.69
C GLU A 44 -3.66 14.48 8.34
N ILE A 45 -3.44 13.34 7.66
CA ILE A 45 -2.47 12.32 8.08
C ILE A 45 -1.06 12.90 8.11
N LEU A 46 -0.67 13.64 7.06
CA LEU A 46 0.65 14.26 6.97
C LEU A 46 0.89 15.28 8.09
N ASP A 47 -0.08 16.16 8.33
CA ASP A 47 -0.02 17.17 9.38
C ASP A 47 0.07 16.51 10.76
N TRP A 48 -0.73 15.47 11.00
CA TRP A 48 -0.65 14.69 12.23
C TRP A 48 0.71 14.02 12.40
N VAL A 49 1.26 13.39 11.36
CA VAL A 49 2.58 12.76 11.40
C VAL A 49 3.68 13.76 11.79
N LYS A 50 3.63 14.99 11.27
CA LYS A 50 4.58 16.05 11.62
C LYS A 50 4.52 16.41 13.11
N THR A 51 3.37 16.28 13.76
CA THR A 51 3.27 16.51 15.22
C THR A 51 3.93 15.43 16.07
N GLN A 52 4.26 14.27 15.50
CA GLN A 52 4.86 13.15 16.25
C GLN A 52 6.37 13.34 16.51
N ASN A 53 7.00 14.40 15.98
CA ASN A 53 8.41 14.73 16.20
C ASN A 53 9.37 13.55 15.93
N ILE A 54 9.14 12.83 14.82
CA ILE A 54 9.98 11.71 14.42
C ILE A 54 11.43 12.22 14.21
N PRO A 55 12.46 11.53 14.73
CA PRO A 55 13.85 11.93 14.51
C PRO A 55 14.24 11.99 13.03
N LEU A 56 15.17 12.88 12.69
CA LEU A 56 15.74 12.95 11.33
C LEU A 56 16.39 11.63 10.93
N ASP A 57 16.29 11.32 9.64
CA ASP A 57 16.82 10.12 8.99
C ASP A 57 16.36 8.80 9.62
N THR A 58 15.09 8.73 10.01
CA THR A 58 14.47 7.52 10.57
C THR A 58 13.18 7.15 9.87
N SER A 59 12.81 5.88 9.98
CA SER A 59 11.51 5.37 9.54
C SER A 59 10.80 4.65 10.66
N GLU A 60 9.49 4.84 10.76
CA GLU A 60 8.65 4.29 11.82
C GLU A 60 7.25 3.92 11.30
N ALA A 61 6.58 2.98 11.97
CA ALA A 61 5.18 2.69 11.75
C ALA A 61 4.36 3.37 12.85
N LEU A 62 3.53 4.35 12.49
CA LEU A 62 2.72 5.09 13.44
C LEU A 62 1.26 4.64 13.39
N LYS A 63 0.65 4.46 14.56
CA LYS A 63 -0.79 4.16 14.67
C LYS A 63 -1.61 5.43 14.47
N LEU A 64 -2.54 5.40 13.52
CA LEU A 64 -3.42 6.52 13.25
C LEU A 64 -4.31 6.86 14.46
N PRO A 65 -4.66 8.15 14.66
CA PRO A 65 -5.60 8.55 15.70
C PRO A 65 -7.02 8.02 15.39
N ASP A 66 -7.87 7.94 16.42
CA ASP A 66 -9.16 7.23 16.37
C ASP A 66 -10.07 7.67 15.20
N HIS A 67 -10.08 8.97 14.88
CA HIS A 67 -10.90 9.54 13.79
C HIS A 67 -10.36 9.25 12.37
N LEU A 68 -9.13 8.72 12.26
CA LEU A 68 -8.49 8.30 11.01
C LEU A 68 -8.36 6.78 10.88
N LEU A 69 -8.88 6.01 11.85
CA LEU A 69 -8.88 4.54 11.79
C LEU A 69 -9.71 4.03 10.60
N GLY A 70 -9.37 2.84 10.13
CA GLY A 70 -10.04 2.15 9.03
C GLY A 70 -9.63 2.60 7.63
N ILE A 71 -8.75 3.62 7.51
CA ILE A 71 -8.18 4.09 6.24
C ILE A 71 -7.12 3.11 5.72
N THR A 72 -6.25 2.59 6.59
CA THR A 72 -5.19 1.65 6.23
C THR A 72 -5.64 0.20 6.48
N HIS A 73 -4.79 -0.77 6.14
CA HIS A 73 -5.09 -2.18 6.36
C HIS A 73 -5.09 -2.55 7.84
N ASP A 74 -4.10 -2.04 8.58
CA ASP A 74 -3.71 -2.38 9.94
C ASP A 74 -3.79 -1.17 10.91
N ASP A 75 -4.43 -0.08 10.47
CA ASP A 75 -4.50 1.20 11.17
C ASP A 75 -3.12 1.87 11.41
N LEU A 76 -2.09 1.41 10.68
CA LEU A 76 -0.75 2.00 10.70
C LEU A 76 -0.45 2.77 9.41
N VAL A 77 0.36 3.81 9.56
CA VAL A 77 1.04 4.48 8.44
C VAL A 77 2.53 4.31 8.58
N GLN A 78 3.18 3.97 7.48
CA GLN A 78 4.64 3.89 7.44
C GLN A 78 5.15 5.30 7.13
N VAL A 79 6.06 5.82 7.95
CA VAL A 79 6.60 7.16 7.82
C VAL A 79 8.11 7.09 7.69
N LEU A 80 8.64 7.96 6.83
CA LEU A 80 10.05 8.22 6.67
C LEU A 80 10.30 9.71 6.84
N HIS A 81 11.14 10.08 7.80
CA HIS A 81 11.67 11.42 7.97
C HIS A 81 13.12 11.43 7.47
N THR A 82 13.39 12.07 6.34
CA THR A 82 14.73 12.03 5.73
C THR A 82 15.69 13.05 6.34
N SER A 83 16.99 12.86 6.10
CA SER A 83 18.04 13.84 6.45
C SER A 83 17.85 15.24 5.86
N GLU A 84 17.02 15.40 4.82
CA GLU A 84 16.66 16.69 4.21
C GLU A 84 15.43 17.35 4.85
N ASP A 85 15.02 16.91 6.06
CA ASP A 85 13.84 17.41 6.78
C ASP A 85 12.55 17.29 5.95
N ARG A 86 12.37 16.12 5.34
CA ARG A 86 11.20 15.78 4.52
C ARG A 86 10.48 14.55 5.03
N TYR A 87 9.17 14.62 4.99
CA TYR A 87 8.26 13.54 5.38
C TYR A 87 7.70 12.83 4.16
N TYR A 88 7.91 11.51 4.12
CA TYR A 88 7.27 10.60 3.20
C TYR A 88 6.39 9.62 3.97
N ILE A 89 5.17 9.41 3.51
CA ILE A 89 4.19 8.55 4.16
C ILE A 89 3.69 7.54 3.16
N ALA A 90 3.71 6.27 3.55
CA ALA A 90 3.11 5.19 2.80
C ALA A 90 1.90 4.62 3.56
N ILE A 91 0.72 4.84 2.98
CA ILE A 91 -0.58 4.43 3.50
C ILE A 91 -0.95 3.10 2.81
N MET A 92 -0.74 1.99 3.48
CA MET A 92 -1.02 0.66 2.93
C MET A 92 -2.49 0.29 3.15
N ILE A 93 -3.22 0.01 2.07
CA ILE A 93 -4.68 -0.14 2.12
C ILE A 93 -5.10 -1.60 1.94
N ASN A 94 -4.46 -2.30 1.01
CA ASN A 94 -4.82 -3.67 0.66
C ASN A 94 -3.57 -4.54 0.54
N TYR A 95 -3.62 -5.70 1.21
CA TYR A 95 -2.71 -6.81 1.05
C TYR A 95 -3.49 -7.92 0.35
N SER A 96 -3.23 -8.09 -0.93
CA SER A 96 -3.85 -9.15 -1.73
C SER A 96 -2.89 -10.32 -1.88
N SER A 97 -3.41 -11.54 -1.69
CA SER A 97 -2.67 -12.77 -2.03
C SER A 97 -2.93 -13.13 -3.48
N GLY A 98 -1.88 -13.46 -4.23
CA GLY A 98 -1.99 -13.97 -5.59
C GLY A 98 -2.69 -15.33 -5.64
N ILE A 99 -3.15 -15.72 -6.83
CA ILE A 99 -3.85 -16.99 -7.08
C ILE A 99 -3.02 -18.22 -6.65
N THR A 100 -1.68 -18.10 -6.68
CA THR A 100 -0.74 -19.16 -6.27
C THR A 100 -0.37 -19.12 -4.78
N GLY A 101 -0.91 -18.17 -4.01
CA GLY A 101 -0.67 -18.04 -2.57
C GLY A 101 0.72 -17.56 -2.16
N THR A 102 1.66 -17.44 -3.09
CA THR A 102 3.08 -17.13 -2.82
C THR A 102 3.46 -15.67 -3.04
N THR A 103 2.76 -14.95 -3.92
CA THR A 103 3.03 -13.52 -4.18
C THR A 103 2.00 -12.66 -3.48
N HIS A 104 2.43 -11.77 -2.60
CA HIS A 104 1.56 -10.78 -1.97
C HIS A 104 1.71 -9.43 -2.66
N LYS A 105 0.61 -8.84 -3.13
CA LYS A 105 0.62 -7.48 -3.66
C LYS A 105 0.04 -6.52 -2.64
N VAL A 106 0.85 -5.55 -2.23
CA VAL A 106 0.43 -4.43 -1.38
C VAL A 106 0.06 -3.26 -2.28
N LYS A 107 -1.11 -2.66 -2.04
CA LYS A 107 -1.57 -1.45 -2.73
C LYS A 107 -1.85 -0.35 -1.71
N GLY A 108 -1.51 0.88 -2.07
CA GLY A 108 -1.64 2.01 -1.15
C GLY A 108 -1.55 3.36 -1.82
N ILE A 109 -1.40 4.37 -0.97
CA ILE A 109 -1.13 5.75 -1.35
C ILE A 109 0.24 6.14 -0.78
N PHE A 110 1.03 6.82 -1.59
CA PHE A 110 2.29 7.43 -1.20
C PHE A 110 2.13 8.95 -1.19
N VAL A 111 2.49 9.57 -0.08
CA VAL A 111 2.31 11.00 0.19
C VAL A 111 3.66 11.62 0.56
N CYS A 112 3.93 12.82 0.05
CA CYS A 112 5.11 13.62 0.36
C CYS A 112 4.65 14.98 0.90
N ASP A 113 5.45 15.59 1.78
CA ASP A 113 5.23 16.98 2.20
C ASP A 113 5.72 18.04 1.23
N ALA A 114 6.64 17.66 0.33
CA ALA A 114 7.16 18.47 -0.74
C ALA A 114 7.23 17.65 -2.04
N PRO A 115 7.29 18.30 -3.22
CA PRO A 115 7.39 17.60 -4.50
C PRO A 115 8.50 16.54 -4.48
N LEU A 116 8.14 15.32 -4.90
CA LEU A 116 9.02 14.18 -4.90
C LEU A 116 10.23 14.46 -5.81
N ALA A 117 11.42 14.39 -5.24
CA ALA A 117 12.63 14.66 -5.99
C ALA A 117 12.79 13.67 -7.16
N PRO A 118 13.13 14.12 -8.39
CA PRO A 118 13.25 13.25 -9.56
C PRO A 118 14.22 12.07 -9.38
N ARG A 119 15.25 12.23 -8.53
CA ARG A 119 16.21 11.16 -8.20
C ARG A 119 15.55 9.93 -7.57
N TYR A 120 14.39 10.08 -6.95
CA TYR A 120 13.63 8.98 -6.35
C TYR A 120 12.65 8.33 -7.33
N LEU A 121 12.46 8.89 -8.52
CA LEU A 121 11.58 8.39 -9.57
C LEU A 121 12.40 7.74 -10.68
N THR A 122 12.42 6.41 -10.72
CA THR A 122 13.02 5.66 -11.82
C THR A 122 11.98 5.41 -12.91
N LYS A 123 12.25 5.85 -14.14
CA LYS A 123 11.44 5.50 -15.30
C LYS A 123 11.79 4.08 -15.76
N ILE A 124 10.81 3.18 -15.76
CA ILE A 124 11.00 1.80 -16.20
C ILE A 124 10.19 1.61 -17.50
N PRO A 125 10.79 1.09 -18.58
CA PRO A 125 10.06 0.76 -19.80
C PRO A 125 8.86 -0.14 -19.48
N ASN A 126 7.69 0.19 -20.02
CA ASN A 126 6.42 -0.52 -19.81
C ASN A 126 5.81 -0.43 -18.39
N VAL A 127 6.34 0.43 -17.49
CA VAL A 127 5.75 0.72 -16.17
C VAL A 127 5.65 2.24 -15.94
N CYS A 128 4.61 2.71 -15.26
CA CYS A 128 4.32 4.13 -15.01
C CYS A 128 5.21 4.82 -13.95
N HIS A 129 6.52 4.49 -13.87
CA HIS A 129 7.53 4.92 -12.87
C HIS A 129 7.58 4.08 -11.59
N ARG A 130 8.76 4.02 -10.96
CA ARG A 130 9.03 3.36 -9.68
C ARG A 130 9.63 4.36 -8.70
N ILE A 131 9.08 4.43 -7.49
CA ILE A 131 9.60 5.23 -6.38
C ILE A 131 10.57 4.36 -5.57
N ASN A 132 11.78 4.89 -5.37
CA ASN A 132 12.79 4.26 -4.54
C ASN A 132 13.53 5.35 -3.76
N ILE A 133 13.25 5.43 -2.46
CA ILE A 133 13.98 6.30 -1.54
C ILE A 133 14.94 5.39 -0.78
N LEU A 134 16.23 5.58 -1.01
CA LEU A 134 17.33 4.88 -0.35
C LEU A 134 18.00 5.87 0.61
N GLY A 135 18.30 5.45 1.85
CA GLY A 135 18.97 6.28 2.86
C GLY A 135 19.51 5.44 4.02
N GLU A 136 20.11 6.08 5.03
CA GLU A 136 20.77 5.38 6.15
C GLU A 136 19.76 4.71 7.09
N TYR A 137 18.48 5.11 7.04
CA TYR A 137 17.32 4.44 7.65
C TYR A 137 17.07 3.00 7.15
N GLN A 138 18.00 2.38 6.43
CA GLN A 138 17.90 0.98 5.98
C GLN A 138 18.42 -0.05 6.99
N LYS A 139 19.09 0.33 8.10
CA LYS A 139 19.58 -0.65 9.10
C LYS A 139 19.38 -0.22 10.57
N PRO A 140 18.68 -1.01 11.40
CA PRO A 140 17.77 -2.12 11.12
C PRO A 140 16.32 -1.65 11.27
N TYR A 141 15.77 -0.99 10.25
CA TYR A 141 14.43 -0.45 10.32
C TYR A 141 13.48 -1.35 9.53
N LYS A 142 12.62 -2.07 10.25
CA LYS A 142 11.63 -3.07 9.74
C LYS A 142 10.70 -2.53 8.63
N VAL A 143 10.71 -1.23 8.38
CA VAL A 143 9.77 -0.47 7.55
C VAL A 143 10.35 -0.09 6.18
N ALA A 144 11.64 -0.32 5.91
CA ALA A 144 12.30 0.11 4.66
C ALA A 144 11.62 -0.40 3.37
N TRP A 145 10.86 -1.49 3.44
CA TRP A 145 10.10 -2.00 2.30
C TRP A 145 8.98 -1.04 1.85
N ALA A 146 8.46 -0.20 2.75
CA ALA A 146 7.40 0.75 2.45
C ALA A 146 7.86 1.93 1.60
N PHE A 147 9.18 2.11 1.41
CA PHE A 147 9.80 3.24 0.71
C PHE A 147 10.71 2.83 -0.46
N THR A 148 10.77 1.53 -0.73
CA THR A 148 11.61 0.95 -1.79
C THR A 148 10.74 0.16 -2.77
N ASN A 149 11.13 0.17 -4.05
CA ASN A 149 10.45 -0.61 -5.11
C ASN A 149 8.92 -0.42 -5.19
N LEU A 150 8.43 0.79 -4.93
CA LEU A 150 7.01 1.11 -5.09
C LEU A 150 6.74 1.44 -6.56
N GLU A 151 5.89 0.66 -7.22
CA GLU A 151 5.48 0.94 -8.60
C GLU A 151 4.31 1.92 -8.60
N VAL A 152 4.41 2.98 -9.40
CA VAL A 152 3.40 4.03 -9.50
C VAL A 152 2.30 3.58 -10.46
N GLU A 153 1.10 3.38 -9.92
CA GLU A 153 -0.11 3.11 -10.70
C GLU A 153 -0.67 4.40 -11.29
N LYS A 154 -0.67 5.47 -10.50
CA LYS A 154 -1.19 6.78 -10.89
C LYS A 154 -0.52 7.90 -10.09
N GLN A 155 -0.06 8.94 -10.77
CA GLN A 155 0.34 10.21 -10.15
C GLN A 155 -0.86 11.15 -10.13
N TYR A 156 -1.23 11.66 -8.95
CA TYR A 156 -2.30 12.68 -8.82
C TYR A 156 -1.72 14.10 -8.90
N ASN A 157 -0.55 14.30 -8.29
CA ASN A 157 0.27 15.50 -8.34
C ASN A 157 1.71 15.12 -7.94
N ASP A 158 2.60 16.10 -7.78
CA ASP A 158 4.01 15.85 -7.48
C ASP A 158 4.29 15.36 -6.05
N CYS A 159 3.26 15.31 -5.18
CA CYS A 159 3.35 14.88 -3.78
C CYS A 159 2.46 13.67 -3.47
N LEU A 160 1.62 13.20 -4.41
CA LEU A 160 0.59 12.21 -4.14
C LEU A 160 0.46 11.19 -5.26
N PHE A 161 0.69 9.93 -4.90
CA PHE A 161 0.80 8.82 -5.85
C PHE A 161 -0.01 7.61 -5.36
N ALA A 162 -0.77 6.97 -6.24
CA ALA A 162 -1.22 5.60 -6.02
C ALA A 162 -0.07 4.66 -6.38
N VAL A 163 0.26 3.77 -5.44
CA VAL A 163 1.40 2.87 -5.57
C VAL A 163 1.01 1.43 -5.26
N TYR A 164 1.81 0.50 -5.77
CA TYR A 164 1.78 -0.88 -5.34
C TYR A 164 3.17 -1.49 -5.26
N ARG A 165 3.29 -2.58 -4.51
CA ARG A 165 4.50 -3.39 -4.43
C ARG A 165 4.14 -4.86 -4.47
N GLN A 166 4.91 -5.64 -5.23
CA GLN A 166 4.90 -7.09 -5.13
C GLN A 166 5.89 -7.51 -4.04
N LEU A 167 5.44 -8.34 -3.11
CA LEU A 167 6.22 -9.03 -2.10
C LEU A 167 6.33 -10.49 -2.54
N ASN A 168 7.57 -10.97 -2.63
CA ASN A 168 7.91 -12.36 -2.92
C ASN A 168 8.33 -13.08 -1.65
#